data_AF-A0A800F9V8-F1
#
_entry.id   AF-A0A800F9V8-F1
#
_cell.length_a   1.000
_cell.length_b   1.000
_cell.length_c   1.000
_cell.angle_alpha   90.00
_cell.angle_beta   90.00
_cell.angle_gamma   90.00
#
_symmetry.space_group_name_H-M   'P 1'
#
loop_
_entity.id
_entity.type
_entity.pdbx_description
1 polymer ?
#
loop_
_entity_poly.entity_id
_entity_poly.type
_entity_poly.pdbx_seq_one_letter_code
_entity_poly.pdbx_strand_id
1 'polypeptide(L)'
;MTPGSPEYSFSRIPGLAVTRDGSFVVSDALAQELRVYDATGTYVRTIGQRGEGPGEFASAPAIVGLAGDTVFVFDRRSRRVTSFLMSGDLIEMTTLRSDDIGRRWGHMGRVDGIRRVRRVRLARVQPRGRASRHGPHPTRYAAARGPR
;
A
#
# COMPACT_ATOMS: atom_id res chain seq x y z
N MET A 1 8.28 28.32 9.51
CA MET A 1 7.46 27.51 8.59
C MET A 1 7.06 26.25 9.33
N THR A 2 5.77 26.07 9.61
CA THR A 2 5.26 24.75 10.02
C THR A 2 5.46 23.82 8.82
N PRO A 3 6.04 22.62 8.99
CA PRO A 3 6.06 21.64 7.90
C PRO A 3 4.63 21.46 7.38
N GLY A 4 4.47 21.40 6.06
CA GLY A 4 3.19 21.02 5.48
C GLY A 4 2.75 19.65 6.00
N SER A 5 1.45 19.37 5.96
CA SER A 5 0.90 18.09 6.39
C SER A 5 1.65 16.92 5.73
N PRO A 6 2.09 15.90 6.50
CA PRO A 6 2.93 14.80 5.99
C PRO A 6 2.32 14.09 4.78
N GLU A 7 1.00 13.97 4.73
CA GLU A 7 0.23 13.35 3.65
C GLU A 7 0.42 14.05 2.31
N TYR A 8 0.81 15.32 2.31
CA TYR A 8 1.05 16.14 1.12
C TYR A 8 2.53 16.44 0.91
N SER A 9 3.41 15.88 1.74
CA SER A 9 4.86 16.02 1.64
C SER A 9 5.47 14.79 1.00
N PHE A 10 6.15 14.97 -0.14
CA PHE A 10 6.76 13.88 -0.89
C PHE A 10 8.28 13.98 -0.88
N SER A 11 8.92 12.81 -0.80
CA SER A 11 10.38 12.73 -0.79
C SER A 11 10.94 12.65 -2.21
N ARG A 12 10.41 11.73 -3.03
CA ARG A 12 10.69 11.61 -4.47
C ARG A 12 9.55 10.87 -5.14
N ILE A 13 9.03 11.41 -6.23
CA ILE A 13 7.85 10.86 -6.93
C ILE A 13 8.30 10.15 -8.22
N PRO A 14 8.43 8.81 -8.22
CA PRO A 14 8.85 8.08 -9.42
C PRO A 14 7.69 7.83 -10.40
N GLY A 15 6.44 8.03 -9.97
CA GLY A 15 5.27 7.79 -10.82
C GLY A 15 3.96 8.14 -10.14
N LEU A 16 2.93 8.31 -10.97
CA LEU A 16 1.55 8.57 -10.58
C LEU A 16 0.62 7.86 -11.58
N ALA A 17 -0.60 7.55 -11.16
CA ALA A 17 -1.68 7.11 -12.04
C ALA A 17 -3.01 7.70 -11.61
N VAL A 18 -3.89 7.98 -12.58
CA VAL A 18 -5.18 8.64 -12.38
C VAL A 18 -6.30 7.75 -12.93
N THR A 19 -7.32 7.50 -12.12
CA THR A 19 -8.52 6.74 -12.49
C THR A 19 -9.47 7.62 -13.32
N ARG A 20 -10.52 7.02 -13.89
CA ARG A 20 -11.48 7.75 -14.75
C ARG A 20 -12.33 8.78 -14.00
N ASP A 21 -12.58 8.56 -12.72
CA ASP A 21 -13.30 9.47 -11.82
C ASP A 21 -12.40 10.60 -11.29
N GLY A 22 -11.11 10.62 -11.64
CA GLY A 22 -10.15 11.64 -11.25
C GLY A 22 -9.39 11.35 -9.96
N SER A 23 -9.76 10.30 -9.22
CA SER A 23 -8.96 9.81 -8.10
C SER A 23 -7.56 9.41 -8.60
N PHE A 24 -6.54 9.49 -7.75
CA PHE A 24 -5.18 9.23 -8.19
C PHE A 24 -4.29 8.64 -7.11
N VAL A 25 -3.23 7.99 -7.55
CA VAL A 25 -2.22 7.39 -6.67
C VAL A 25 -0.85 7.87 -7.09
N VAL A 26 -0.05 8.24 -6.09
CA VAL A 26 1.31 8.75 -6.24
C VAL A 26 2.24 7.80 -5.50
N SER A 27 3.37 7.45 -6.10
CA SER A 27 4.42 6.73 -5.39
C SER A 27 5.33 7.71 -4.66
N ASP A 28 5.68 7.41 -3.41
CA ASP A 28 6.82 8.03 -2.72
C ASP A 28 7.95 7.02 -2.60
N ALA A 29 9.02 7.28 -3.35
CA ALA A 29 10.14 6.36 -3.49
C ALA A 29 10.97 6.18 -2.20
N LEU A 30 11.14 7.23 -1.38
CA LEU A 30 11.98 7.14 -0.18
C LEU A 30 11.17 6.69 1.03
N ALA A 31 9.89 7.06 1.09
CA ALA A 31 8.97 6.50 2.07
C ALA A 31 8.57 5.04 1.73
N GLN A 32 8.81 4.60 0.49
CA GLN A 32 8.50 3.25 -0.01
C GLN A 32 7.02 2.91 0.16
N GLU A 33 6.18 3.84 -0.26
CA GLU A 33 4.74 3.77 -0.11
C GLU A 33 4.05 4.32 -1.35
N LEU A 34 2.77 3.99 -1.49
CA LEU A 34 1.87 4.67 -2.42
C LEU A 34 0.87 5.49 -1.63
N ARG A 35 0.52 6.68 -2.10
CA ARG A 35 -0.51 7.52 -1.51
C ARG A 35 -1.65 7.71 -2.49
N VAL A 36 -2.86 7.47 -2.01
CA VAL A 36 -4.10 7.58 -2.77
C VAL A 36 -4.82 8.86 -2.36
N TYR A 37 -5.33 9.56 -3.36
CA TYR A 37 -6.08 10.79 -3.25
C TYR A 37 -7.37 10.66 -4.04
N ASP A 38 -8.41 11.36 -3.61
CA ASP A 38 -9.62 11.51 -4.40
C ASP A 38 -9.45 12.56 -5.52
N ALA A 39 -10.48 12.74 -6.33
CA ALA A 39 -10.48 13.68 -7.44
C ALA A 39 -10.32 15.16 -7.02
N THR A 40 -10.56 15.48 -5.74
CA THR A 40 -10.35 16.83 -5.20
C THR A 40 -8.92 17.05 -4.71
N GLY A 41 -8.09 16.00 -4.74
CA GLY A 41 -6.76 16.00 -4.16
C GLY A 41 -6.74 15.75 -2.66
N THR A 42 -7.88 15.36 -2.05
CA THR A 42 -7.91 15.03 -0.63
C THR A 42 -7.25 13.67 -0.41
N TYR A 43 -6.29 13.62 0.51
CA TYR A 43 -5.64 12.37 0.89
C TYR A 43 -6.67 11.36 1.43
N VAL A 44 -6.62 10.14 0.90
CA VAL A 44 -7.51 9.05 1.29
C VAL A 44 -6.75 8.03 2.14
N ARG A 45 -5.59 7.57 1.67
CA ARG A 45 -4.79 6.53 2.36
C ARG A 45 -3.39 6.32 1.80
N THR A 46 -2.60 5.60 2.58
CA THR A 46 -1.34 5.01 2.18
C THR A 46 -1.49 3.51 1.93
N ILE A 47 -0.77 3.00 0.92
CA ILE A 47 -0.64 1.58 0.61
C ILE A 47 0.84 1.20 0.70
N GLY A 48 1.10 0.17 1.49
CA GLY A 48 2.42 -0.41 1.68
C GLY A 48 3.31 0.38 2.64
N GLN A 49 4.48 -0.19 2.87
CA GLN A 49 5.54 0.32 3.73
C GLN A 49 6.84 -0.38 3.33
N ARG A 50 7.98 0.12 3.84
CA ARG A 50 9.26 -0.57 3.69
C ARG A 50 9.20 -1.99 4.26
N GLY A 51 9.61 -2.97 3.46
CA GLY A 51 9.70 -4.37 3.89
C GLY A 51 9.71 -5.34 2.71
N GLU A 52 9.56 -6.63 2.98
CA GLU A 52 9.58 -7.68 1.94
C GLU A 52 8.34 -8.58 2.01
N GLY A 53 7.50 -8.41 3.02
CA GLY A 53 6.26 -9.15 3.22
C GLY A 53 5.15 -8.79 2.22
N PRO A 54 3.98 -9.43 2.36
CA PRO A 54 2.81 -9.14 1.54
C PRO A 54 2.38 -7.68 1.71
N GLY A 55 2.26 -6.96 0.59
CA GLY A 55 1.88 -5.55 0.60
C GLY A 55 3.02 -4.58 0.91
N GLU A 56 4.22 -5.07 1.24
CA GLU A 56 5.40 -4.24 1.53
C GLU A 56 6.28 -4.04 0.30
N PHE A 57 7.16 -3.04 0.34
CA PHE A 57 8.07 -2.70 -0.74
C PHE A 57 9.53 -2.71 -0.29
N ALA A 58 10.33 -3.52 -0.98
CA ALA A 58 11.75 -3.67 -0.74
C ALA A 58 12.52 -2.50 -1.36
N SER A 59 12.09 -1.98 -2.50
CA SER A 59 12.63 -0.75 -3.10
C SER A 59 11.54 0.26 -3.39
N ALA A 60 11.88 1.37 -4.03
CA ALA A 60 10.91 2.38 -4.44
C ALA A 60 9.82 1.73 -5.32
N PRO A 61 8.53 1.79 -4.93
CA PRO A 61 7.46 1.19 -5.70
C PRO A 61 7.24 1.94 -7.02
N ALA A 62 7.45 1.29 -8.16
CA ALA A 62 7.19 1.90 -9.46
C ALA A 62 5.77 1.56 -9.95
N ILE A 63 4.95 2.57 -10.21
CA ILE A 63 3.63 2.34 -10.83
C ILE A 63 3.86 2.00 -12.31
N VAL A 64 3.41 0.82 -12.73
CA VAL A 64 3.59 0.30 -14.10
C VAL A 64 2.28 0.22 -14.88
N GLY A 65 1.14 0.47 -14.24
CA GLY A 65 -0.15 0.52 -14.91
C GLY A 65 -1.32 0.72 -13.97
N LEU A 66 -2.48 1.02 -14.56
CA LEU A 66 -3.76 1.17 -13.89
C LEU A 66 -4.86 0.54 -14.76
N ALA A 67 -5.74 -0.24 -14.15
CA ALA A 67 -6.93 -0.79 -14.82
C ALA A 67 -8.15 -0.68 -13.90
N GLY A 68 -9.08 0.22 -14.22
CA GLY A 68 -10.14 0.59 -13.29
C GLY A 68 -9.52 1.10 -11.98
N ASP A 69 -9.95 0.54 -10.85
CA ASP A 69 -9.41 0.88 -9.52
C ASP A 69 -8.26 -0.04 -9.11
N THR A 70 -7.59 -0.72 -10.04
CA THR A 70 -6.43 -1.58 -9.75
C THR A 70 -5.14 -0.94 -10.23
N VAL A 71 -4.23 -0.64 -9.29
CA VAL A 71 -2.87 -0.17 -9.59
C VAL A 71 -1.90 -1.35 -9.60
N PHE A 72 -1.03 -1.40 -10.60
CA PHE A 72 0.04 -2.38 -10.73
C PHE A 72 1.36 -1.74 -10.38
N VAL A 73 2.10 -2.38 -9.48
CA VAL A 73 3.28 -1.81 -8.85
C VAL A 73 4.43 -2.77 -8.98
N PHE A 74 5.55 -2.33 -9.55
CA PHE A 74 6.77 -3.10 -9.65
C PHE A 74 7.76 -2.67 -8.56
N ASP A 75 8.22 -3.65 -7.79
CA ASP A 75 9.33 -3.51 -6.86
C ASP A 75 10.56 -4.20 -7.47
N ARG A 76 11.55 -3.38 -7.83
CA ARG A 76 12.75 -3.84 -8.52
C ARG A 76 13.62 -4.76 -7.66
N ARG A 77 13.75 -4.47 -6.36
CA ARG A 77 14.61 -5.24 -5.45
C ARG A 77 14.03 -6.63 -5.19
N SER A 78 12.73 -6.75 -4.99
CA SER A 78 12.07 -8.05 -4.83
C SER A 78 11.72 -8.73 -6.17
N ARG A 79 11.98 -8.06 -7.31
CA ARG A 79 11.61 -8.48 -8.67
C ARG A 79 10.13 -8.86 -8.74
N ARG A 80 9.27 -8.03 -8.17
CA ARG A 80 7.89 -8.39 -7.87
C ARG A 80 6.93 -7.40 -8.47
N VAL A 81 5.88 -7.89 -9.10
CA VAL A 81 4.72 -7.09 -9.45
C VAL A 81 3.62 -7.39 -8.45
N THR A 82 3.11 -6.35 -7.80
CA THR A 82 2.02 -6.40 -6.85
C THR A 82 0.89 -5.54 -7.37
N SER A 83 -0.33 -6.06 -7.41
CA SER A 83 -1.52 -5.29 -7.77
C SER A 83 -2.39 -5.02 -6.55
N PHE A 84 -2.79 -3.76 -6.38
CA PHE A 84 -3.66 -3.31 -5.30
C PHE A 84 -4.91 -2.66 -5.86
N LEU A 85 -6.02 -2.76 -5.13
CA LEU A 85 -7.13 -1.83 -5.33
C LEU A 85 -6.75 -0.45 -4.79
N MET A 86 -7.35 0.61 -5.33
CA MET A 86 -7.22 1.98 -4.78
C MET A 86 -7.76 2.05 -3.34
N SER A 87 -8.63 1.13 -2.93
CA SER A 87 -9.05 0.91 -1.53
C SER A 87 -7.92 0.42 -0.61
N GLY A 88 -6.78 0.00 -1.20
CA GLY A 88 -5.60 -0.56 -0.53
C GLY A 88 -5.63 -2.07 -0.31
N ASP A 89 -6.65 -2.76 -0.82
CA ASP A 89 -6.68 -4.22 -0.76
C ASP A 89 -5.65 -4.82 -1.71
N LEU A 90 -4.83 -5.74 -1.20
CA LEU A 90 -3.90 -6.53 -2.01
C LEU A 90 -4.67 -7.55 -2.86
N ILE A 91 -4.49 -7.51 -4.18
CA ILE A 91 -5.16 -8.44 -5.11
C ILE A 91 -4.26 -9.62 -5.47
N GLU A 92 -3.04 -9.34 -5.91
CA GLU A 92 -2.10 -10.37 -6.40
C GLU A 92 -0.66 -9.89 -6.18
N MET A 93 0.23 -10.85 -5.98
CA MET A 93 1.67 -10.62 -5.85
C MET A 93 2.39 -11.71 -6.65
N THR A 94 3.14 -11.31 -7.67
CA THR A 94 3.87 -12.22 -8.55
C THR A 94 5.34 -11.84 -8.59
N THR A 95 6.21 -12.77 -8.20
CA THR A 95 7.66 -12.63 -8.40
C THR A 95 8.00 -12.99 -9.84
N LEU A 96 8.62 -12.05 -10.56
CA LEU A 96 9.11 -12.28 -11.90
C LEU A 96 10.35 -13.18 -11.85
N ARG A 97 10.23 -14.37 -12.44
CA ARG A 97 11.37 -15.21 -12.80
C ARG A 97 11.79 -14.90 -14.24
N SER A 98 13.03 -15.22 -14.59
CA SER A 98 13.61 -14.92 -15.91
C SER A 98 12.74 -15.40 -17.08
N ASP A 99 11.94 -16.45 -16.89
CA ASP A 99 11.09 -17.05 -17.91
C ASP A 99 9.72 -16.35 -18.09
N ASP A 100 9.33 -15.46 -17.17
CA ASP A 100 7.99 -14.85 -17.15
C ASP A 100 7.83 -13.65 -18.10
N ILE A 101 8.95 -13.01 -18.46
CA ILE A 101 8.97 -11.74 -19.20
C ILE A 101 8.49 -11.95 -20.66
N GLY A 102 8.74 -13.13 -21.24
CA GLY A 102 8.37 -13.47 -22.61
C GLY A 102 6.98 -14.06 -22.80
N ARG A 103 6.44 -14.79 -21.80
CA ARG A 103 5.19 -15.56 -21.97
C ARG A 103 3.90 -14.80 -21.59
N ARG A 104 3.98 -13.81 -20.69
CA ARG A 104 2.79 -13.11 -20.17
C ARG A 104 2.66 -11.64 -20.63
N TRP A 105 3.73 -11.04 -21.15
CA TRP A 105 3.82 -9.57 -21.31
C TRP A 105 4.30 -9.06 -22.68
N GLY A 106 4.50 -9.95 -23.67
CA GLY A 106 4.90 -9.58 -25.04
C GLY A 106 3.92 -8.65 -25.81
N HIS A 107 2.75 -8.36 -25.26
CA HIS A 107 1.75 -7.46 -25.85
C HIS A 107 1.64 -6.09 -25.18
N MET A 108 2.42 -5.80 -24.13
CA MET A 108 2.27 -4.56 -23.35
C MET A 108 2.99 -3.33 -23.96
N GLY A 109 3.51 -3.46 -25.19
CA GLY A 109 4.15 -2.39 -25.96
C GLY A 109 3.24 -1.56 -26.86
N ARG A 110 1.91 -1.73 -26.78
CA ARG A 110 0.97 -0.83 -27.48
C ARG A 110 -0.13 -0.40 -26.51
N VAL A 111 -0.24 0.92 -26.37
CA VAL A 111 -1.40 1.61 -25.81
C VAL A 111 -2.61 1.16 -26.64
N ASP A 112 -3.35 0.18 -26.13
CA ASP A 112 -4.78 -0.08 -26.34
C ASP A 112 -5.10 -1.55 -25.97
N GLY A 113 -5.89 -1.72 -24.91
CA GLY A 113 -6.65 -2.96 -24.69
C GLY A 113 -6.20 -3.87 -23.56
N ILE A 114 -6.29 -3.43 -22.29
CA ILE A 114 -6.50 -4.38 -21.19
C ILE A 114 -8.00 -4.65 -21.10
N ARG A 115 -8.49 -5.63 -21.88
CA ARG A 115 -9.84 -6.17 -21.70
C ARG A 115 -9.79 -7.31 -20.67
N ARG A 116 -10.42 -7.03 -19.53
CA ARG A 116 -10.95 -7.99 -18.54
C ARG A 116 -9.90 -8.77 -17.74
N VAL A 117 -9.46 -8.19 -16.62
CA VAL A 117 -8.97 -8.98 -15.49
C VAL A 117 -10.20 -9.60 -14.80
N ARG A 118 -10.28 -10.93 -14.76
CA ARG A 118 -11.33 -11.62 -13.98
C ARG A 118 -11.02 -11.40 -12.50
N ARG A 119 -12.03 -10.94 -11.76
CA ARG A 119 -12.02 -10.74 -10.31
C ARG A 119 -11.59 -12.05 -9.62
N VAL A 120 -10.35 -12.14 -9.16
CA VAL A 120 -9.91 -13.19 -8.24
C VAL A 120 -10.17 -12.65 -6.83
N ARG A 121 -11.15 -13.24 -6.13
CA ARG A 121 -11.35 -13.00 -4.70
C ARG A 121 -10.22 -13.72 -3.97
N LEU A 122 -9.32 -12.97 -3.32
CA LEU A 122 -8.47 -13.54 -2.27
C LEU A 122 -9.10 -13.25 -0.90
N ALA A 123 -8.97 -14.24 -0.02
CA ALA A 123 -9.49 -14.20 1.34
C ALA A 123 -8.81 -13.09 2.15
N ARG A 124 -9.61 -12.41 2.97
CA ARG A 124 -9.19 -11.40 3.94
C ARG A 124 -8.03 -11.96 4.78
N VAL A 125 -6.83 -11.42 4.64
CA VAL A 125 -5.71 -11.77 5.53
C VAL A 125 -5.94 -11.01 6.83
N GLN A 126 -6.40 -11.71 7.87
CA GLN A 126 -6.48 -11.19 9.23
C GLN A 126 -5.04 -11.07 9.78
N PRO A 127 -4.63 -9.93 10.37
CA PRO A 127 -3.39 -9.88 11.12
C PRO A 127 -3.52 -10.85 12.31
N ARG A 128 -2.55 -11.76 12.47
CA ARG A 128 -2.46 -12.61 13.66
C ARG A 128 -2.19 -11.71 14.85
N GLY A 129 -3.22 -11.48 15.66
CA GLY A 129 -3.09 -10.82 16.95
C GLY A 129 -2.12 -11.60 17.82
N ARG A 130 -1.08 -10.92 18.32
CA ARG A 130 -0.30 -11.40 19.45
C ARG A 130 -0.78 -10.65 20.68
N ALA A 131 -1.60 -11.31 21.47
CA ALA A 131 -1.88 -10.90 22.83
C ALA A 131 -0.60 -11.10 23.66
N SER A 132 -0.08 -10.01 24.22
CA SER A 132 0.80 -10.07 25.39
C SER A 132 0.18 -9.20 26.48
N ARG A 133 -0.50 -9.90 27.39
CA ARG A 133 -0.88 -9.40 28.71
C ARG A 133 0.40 -9.09 29.48
N HIS A 134 0.64 -7.83 29.79
CA HIS A 134 1.32 -7.45 31.02
C HIS A 134 0.48 -6.36 31.68
N GLY A 135 -0.30 -6.77 32.68
CA GLY A 135 -0.97 -5.83 33.57
C GLY A 135 0.04 -5.22 34.54
N PRO A 136 -0.11 -3.95 34.93
CA PRO A 136 0.53 -3.45 36.12
C PRO A 136 -0.24 -3.93 37.36
N HIS A 137 0.51 -4.44 38.33
CA HIS A 137 0.06 -4.74 39.70
C HIS A 137 -0.42 -3.47 40.43
N PRO A 138 -1.24 -3.62 41.49
CA PRO A 138 -2.20 -2.61 41.93
C PRO A 138 -1.58 -1.55 42.86
N THR A 139 -1.96 -0.29 42.66
CA THR A 139 -1.78 0.76 43.67
C THR A 139 -3.02 0.78 44.57
N ARG A 140 -2.85 0.36 45.82
CA ARG A 140 -3.88 0.47 46.88
C ARG A 140 -4.10 1.93 47.23
N TYR A 141 -5.35 2.40 47.18
CA TYR A 141 -5.84 3.51 47.97
C TYR A 141 -6.83 2.95 49.01
N ALA A 142 -6.53 3.16 50.29
CA ALA A 142 -7.49 2.99 51.38
C ALA A 142 -7.85 4.38 51.90
N ALA A 143 -9.14 4.65 52.06
CA ALA A 143 -9.66 5.89 52.62
C ALA A 143 -9.88 5.76 54.15
N ALA A 144 -9.49 6.83 54.84
CA ALA A 144 -10.04 7.44 56.06
C ALA A 144 -10.29 6.60 57.33
N ARG A 145 -9.70 7.07 58.45
CA ARG A 145 -10.38 7.68 59.62
C ARG A 145 -9.39 7.91 60.78
N GLY A 146 -9.28 9.16 61.27
CA GLY A 146 -8.92 9.43 62.69
C GLY A 146 -10.12 9.13 63.60
N PRO A 147 -10.13 9.44 64.93
CA PRO A 147 -9.16 10.20 65.73
C PRO A 147 -8.72 9.46 67.02
N ARG A 148 -7.82 10.07 67.82
CA ARG A 148 -7.96 10.31 69.26
C ARG A 148 -7.04 11.44 69.67
#